data_AF-A0A8H7XPL8-F1
#
_entry.id   AF-A0A8H7XPL8-F1
#
_cell.length_a   1.000
_cell.length_b   1.000
_cell.length_c   1.000
_cell.angle_alpha   90.00
_cell.angle_beta   90.00
_cell.angle_gamma   90.00
#
_symmetry.space_group_name_H-M   'P 1'
#
loop_
_entity.id
_entity.type
_entity.pdbx_description
1 polymer ?
#
loop_
_entity_poly.entity_id
_entity_poly.type
_entity_poly.pdbx_seq_one_letter_code
_entity_poly.pdbx_strand_id
1 'polypeptide(L)'
;MQIQSNIENLAKLCLPLAVKAAIIASSTAPLRTSRILEIFELMTAYEDSIDQFGALTAEIRKYPCSSKKTFDDLYALFIPRLCATLVEKNLDICAPPFSDLIHDVVGMYLANILKSKGCAVHIISERFGCDNCTECYTVDVFYRDPNCSEIVMPKLDPVCREHVLQNLKLERAFCTVEIMRTTRPMSVKLVKTPEVVLAATWLERRKVAKNFLAAIGSEDVIAKIMGESYTMVKDAIGGKASFSQRPRCCQSTTTSRGGRGEKEGKGLEIIK
;
A
#
# COMPACT_ATOMS: atom_id res chain seq x y z
N MET A 1 38.96 -9.88 -29.19
CA MET A 1 38.56 -8.69 -28.40
C MET A 1 37.50 -7.83 -29.11
N GLN A 2 37.61 -7.52 -30.40
CA GLN A 2 36.61 -6.68 -31.12
C GLN A 2 35.16 -7.20 -31.02
N ILE A 3 34.96 -8.52 -31.07
CA ILE A 3 33.61 -9.14 -31.06
C ILE A 3 32.92 -8.96 -29.70
N GLN A 4 33.66 -9.14 -28.59
CA GLN A 4 33.12 -8.99 -27.23
C GLN A 4 32.62 -7.55 -27.01
N SER A 5 33.44 -6.57 -27.39
CA SER A 5 33.09 -5.14 -27.30
C SER A 5 31.88 -4.78 -28.17
N ASN A 6 31.75 -5.37 -29.36
CA ASN A 6 30.59 -5.15 -30.22
C ASN A 6 29.30 -5.74 -29.60
N ILE A 7 29.38 -6.90 -28.97
CA ILE A 7 28.24 -7.54 -28.28
C ILE A 7 27.80 -6.70 -27.08
N GLU A 8 28.75 -6.23 -26.27
CA GLU A 8 28.47 -5.34 -25.12
C GLU A 8 27.82 -4.03 -25.55
N ASN A 9 28.29 -3.41 -26.63
CA ASN A 9 27.72 -2.18 -27.16
C ASN A 9 26.30 -2.38 -27.71
N LEU A 10 26.04 -3.52 -28.36
CA LEU A 10 24.68 -3.88 -28.80
C LEU A 10 23.75 -4.13 -27.62
N ALA A 11 24.22 -4.81 -26.57
CA ALA A 11 23.44 -5.01 -25.35
C ALA A 11 23.04 -3.67 -24.71
N LYS A 12 23.97 -2.72 -24.58
CA LYS A 12 23.71 -1.37 -24.04
C LYS A 12 22.63 -0.61 -24.82
N LEU A 13 22.63 -0.72 -26.16
CA LEU A 13 21.66 -0.04 -27.03
C LEU A 13 20.29 -0.73 -27.04
N CYS A 14 20.28 -2.07 -27.03
CA CYS A 14 19.04 -2.84 -27.15
C CYS A 14 18.30 -3.00 -25.82
N LEU A 15 18.98 -2.91 -24.67
CA LEU A 15 18.37 -3.19 -23.38
C LEU A 15 17.21 -2.24 -23.02
N PRO A 16 17.32 -0.90 -23.14
CA PRO A 16 16.20 0.00 -22.85
C PRO A 16 15.01 -0.25 -23.79
N LEU A 17 15.27 -0.59 -25.05
CA LEU A 17 14.25 -0.93 -26.02
C LEU A 17 13.58 -2.27 -25.68
N ALA A 18 14.34 -3.28 -25.26
CA ALA A 18 13.85 -4.58 -24.84
C ALA A 18 13.00 -4.47 -23.57
N VAL A 19 13.40 -3.63 -22.61
CA VAL A 19 12.62 -3.30 -21.40
C VAL A 19 11.31 -2.64 -21.79
N LYS A 20 11.37 -1.58 -22.58
CA LYS A 20 10.18 -0.87 -23.04
C LYS A 20 9.23 -1.80 -23.81
N ALA A 21 9.77 -2.62 -24.70
CA ALA A 21 9.00 -3.61 -25.45
C ALA A 21 8.40 -4.68 -24.53
N ALA A 22 9.15 -5.20 -23.56
CA ALA A 22 8.67 -6.18 -22.58
C ALA A 22 7.50 -5.64 -21.76
N ILE A 23 7.60 -4.38 -21.32
CA ILE A 23 6.55 -3.74 -20.53
C ILE A 23 5.29 -3.51 -21.37
N ILE A 24 5.45 -3.05 -22.63
CA ILE A 24 4.34 -2.76 -23.55
C ILE A 24 3.67 -4.05 -24.07
N ALA A 25 4.46 -5.07 -24.45
CA ALA A 25 3.96 -6.27 -25.10
C ALA A 25 3.27 -7.25 -24.14
N SER A 26 3.57 -7.17 -22.85
CA SER A 26 2.96 -8.04 -21.84
C SER A 26 1.52 -7.59 -21.56
N SER A 27 0.56 -8.32 -22.12
CA SER A 27 -0.88 -8.08 -21.96
C SER A 27 -1.40 -8.38 -20.54
N THR A 28 -0.69 -9.22 -19.78
CA THR A 28 -1.02 -9.56 -18.40
C THR A 28 0.12 -9.20 -17.45
N ALA A 29 -0.25 -8.82 -16.22
CA ALA A 29 0.71 -8.38 -15.22
C ALA A 29 1.69 -9.48 -14.75
N PRO A 30 1.30 -10.76 -14.57
CA PRO A 30 2.25 -11.82 -14.20
C PRO A 30 3.36 -12.01 -15.24
N LEU A 31 3.01 -11.99 -16.54
CA LEU A 31 3.98 -12.08 -17.62
C LEU A 31 4.94 -10.89 -17.63
N ARG A 32 4.41 -9.68 -17.38
CA ARG A 32 5.21 -8.47 -17.28
C ARG A 32 6.22 -8.56 -16.13
N THR A 33 5.78 -8.97 -14.95
CA THR A 33 6.65 -9.16 -13.77
C THR A 33 7.77 -10.15 -14.06
N SER A 34 7.42 -11.32 -14.62
CA SER A 34 8.42 -12.34 -14.99
C SER A 34 9.43 -11.81 -16.01
N ARG A 35 8.97 -11.05 -17.01
CA ARG A 35 9.87 -10.51 -18.04
C ARG A 35 10.80 -9.42 -17.51
N ILE A 36 10.31 -8.54 -16.63
CA ILE A 36 11.16 -7.54 -15.98
C ILE A 36 12.22 -8.23 -15.11
N LEU A 37 11.85 -9.29 -14.38
CA LEU A 37 12.78 -10.06 -13.56
C LEU A 37 13.81 -10.81 -14.41
N GLU A 38 13.40 -11.40 -15.54
CA GLU A 38 14.34 -12.05 -16.46
C GLU A 38 15.36 -11.03 -17.02
N ILE A 39 14.90 -9.83 -17.39
CA ILE A 39 15.80 -8.75 -17.81
C ILE A 39 16.74 -8.37 -16.67
N PHE A 40 16.23 -8.29 -15.44
CA PHE A 40 17.03 -7.98 -14.28
C PHE A 40 18.09 -9.05 -13.98
N GLU A 41 17.71 -10.33 -14.01
CA GLU A 41 18.62 -11.47 -13.83
C GLU A 41 19.71 -11.46 -14.91
N LEU A 42 19.34 -11.16 -16.16
CA LEU A 42 20.30 -10.97 -17.24
C LEU A 42 21.25 -9.81 -16.96
N MET A 43 20.78 -8.67 -16.47
CA MET A 43 21.65 -7.54 -16.11
C MET A 43 22.60 -7.90 -14.96
N THR A 44 22.09 -8.48 -13.88
CA THR A 44 22.95 -8.86 -12.74
C THR A 44 23.98 -9.94 -13.07
N ALA A 45 23.81 -10.68 -14.18
CA ALA A 45 24.82 -11.62 -14.67
C ALA A 45 26.04 -10.93 -15.32
N TYR A 46 25.95 -9.64 -15.71
CA TYR A 46 27.05 -8.87 -16.28
C TYR A 46 27.41 -7.69 -15.35
N GLU A 47 28.58 -7.74 -14.72
CA GLU A 47 29.07 -6.71 -13.77
C GLU A 47 29.01 -5.29 -14.36
N ASP A 48 29.38 -5.13 -15.64
CA ASP A 48 29.39 -3.83 -16.35
C ASP A 48 27.99 -3.27 -16.69
N SER A 49 26.91 -3.96 -16.30
CA SER A 49 25.54 -3.55 -16.64
C SER A 49 24.75 -2.96 -15.48
N ILE A 50 25.33 -2.87 -14.27
CA ILE A 50 24.68 -2.21 -13.12
C ILE A 50 24.33 -0.75 -13.45
N ASP A 51 25.18 -0.05 -14.19
CA ASP A 51 24.90 1.33 -14.65
C ASP A 51 23.64 1.43 -15.52
N GLN A 52 23.33 0.36 -16.28
CA GLN A 52 22.14 0.30 -17.11
C GLN A 52 20.87 0.09 -16.27
N PHE A 53 21.00 -0.39 -15.03
CA PHE A 53 19.86 -0.53 -14.11
C PHE A 53 19.26 0.83 -13.77
N GLY A 54 20.05 1.91 -13.78
CA GLY A 54 19.54 3.27 -13.69
C GLY A 54 18.50 3.60 -14.78
N ALA A 55 18.72 3.14 -16.01
CA ALA A 55 17.76 3.33 -17.10
C ALA A 55 16.49 2.47 -16.92
N LEU A 56 16.64 1.21 -16.48
CA LEU A 56 15.52 0.32 -16.17
C LEU A 56 14.64 0.91 -15.05
N THR A 57 15.26 1.37 -13.96
CA THR A 57 14.55 2.00 -12.84
C THR A 57 13.84 3.28 -13.25
N ALA A 58 14.48 4.11 -14.07
CA ALA A 58 13.85 5.30 -14.63
C ALA A 58 12.62 4.94 -15.48
N GLU A 59 12.69 3.85 -16.25
CA GLU A 59 11.55 3.39 -17.05
C GLU A 59 10.43 2.81 -16.18
N ILE A 60 10.75 1.99 -15.17
CA ILE A 60 9.78 1.47 -14.19
C ILE A 60 9.05 2.63 -13.49
N ARG A 61 9.77 3.69 -13.10
CA ARG A 61 9.20 4.90 -12.47
C ARG A 61 8.22 5.66 -13.36
N LYS A 62 8.36 5.58 -14.69
CA LYS A 62 7.43 6.24 -15.63
C LYS A 62 6.07 5.57 -15.67
N TYR A 63 5.92 4.34 -15.17
CA TYR A 63 4.64 3.66 -15.13
C TYR A 63 3.86 4.10 -13.90
N PRO A 64 2.85 4.99 -14.04
CA PRO A 64 2.07 5.42 -12.91
C PRO A 64 1.37 4.19 -12.32
N CYS A 65 1.50 4.03 -11.01
CA CYS A 65 0.66 3.11 -10.24
C CYS A 65 -0.75 3.70 -10.11
N SER A 66 -1.42 3.94 -11.23
CA SER A 66 -2.72 4.61 -11.28
C SER A 66 -3.85 3.69 -10.80
N SER A 67 -3.61 2.39 -10.64
CA SER A 67 -4.57 1.45 -10.08
C SER A 67 -3.96 0.55 -9.00
N LYS A 68 -4.74 0.23 -7.97
CA LYS A 68 -4.38 -0.74 -6.92
C LYS A 68 -3.98 -2.09 -7.53
N LYS A 69 -4.73 -2.55 -8.54
CA LYS A 69 -4.50 -3.82 -9.23
C LYS A 69 -3.11 -3.86 -9.89
N THR A 70 -2.73 -2.81 -10.61
CA THR A 70 -1.38 -2.74 -11.22
C THR A 70 -0.29 -2.82 -10.17
N PHE A 71 -0.51 -2.22 -9.00
CA PHE A 71 0.47 -2.30 -7.93
C PHE A 71 0.59 -3.72 -7.38
N ASP A 72 -0.53 -4.31 -6.98
CA ASP A 72 -0.59 -5.65 -6.40
C ASP A 72 -0.04 -6.70 -7.37
N ASP A 73 -0.36 -6.59 -8.66
CA ASP A 73 0.08 -7.57 -9.66
C ASP A 73 1.56 -7.40 -10.07
N LEU A 74 2.10 -6.18 -10.01
CA LEU A 74 3.47 -5.89 -10.46
C LEU A 74 4.44 -5.83 -9.29
N TYR A 75 4.30 -4.84 -8.43
CA TYR A 75 5.31 -4.49 -7.43
C TYR A 75 5.30 -5.40 -6.22
N ALA A 76 4.13 -5.89 -5.79
CA ALA A 76 4.05 -6.83 -4.68
C ALA A 76 4.71 -8.19 -5.01
N LEU A 77 4.76 -8.56 -6.29
CA LEU A 77 5.47 -9.76 -6.77
C LEU A 77 6.92 -9.47 -7.17
N PHE A 78 7.17 -8.32 -7.79
CA PHE A 78 8.49 -7.92 -8.29
C PHE A 78 9.48 -7.66 -7.15
N ILE A 79 9.10 -6.89 -6.13
CA ILE A 79 10.02 -6.45 -5.08
C ILE A 79 10.58 -7.62 -4.26
N PRO A 80 9.77 -8.55 -3.74
CA PRO A 80 10.33 -9.69 -2.97
C PRO A 80 11.28 -10.54 -3.81
N ARG A 81 10.96 -10.75 -5.11
CA ARG A 81 11.82 -11.50 -6.03
C ARG A 81 13.13 -10.75 -6.32
N LEU A 82 13.06 -9.45 -6.57
CA LEU A 82 14.24 -8.59 -6.71
C LEU A 82 15.14 -8.69 -5.48
N CYS A 83 14.58 -8.58 -4.27
CA CYS A 83 15.35 -8.66 -3.02
C CYS A 83 16.01 -10.04 -2.87
N ALA A 84 15.28 -11.13 -3.18
CA ALA A 84 15.83 -12.47 -3.14
C ALA A 84 16.99 -12.66 -4.13
N THR A 85 16.87 -12.17 -5.36
CA THR A 85 17.93 -12.23 -6.37
C THR A 85 19.16 -11.42 -5.95
N LEU A 86 18.97 -10.22 -5.38
CA LEU A 86 20.09 -9.41 -4.87
C LEU A 86 20.87 -10.14 -3.78
N VAL A 87 20.16 -10.78 -2.85
CA VAL A 87 20.77 -11.60 -1.78
C VAL A 87 21.52 -12.80 -2.37
N GLU A 88 20.92 -13.52 -3.32
CA GLU A 88 21.56 -14.66 -3.99
C GLU A 88 22.86 -14.27 -4.70
N LYS A 89 22.90 -13.06 -5.29
CA LYS A 89 24.07 -12.51 -5.98
C LYS A 89 25.06 -11.78 -5.07
N ASN A 90 24.82 -11.75 -3.75
CA ASN A 90 25.61 -10.98 -2.78
C ASN A 90 25.71 -9.48 -3.12
N LEU A 91 24.66 -8.89 -3.68
CA LEU A 91 24.58 -7.46 -3.99
C LEU A 91 23.93 -6.70 -2.81
N ASP A 92 24.49 -5.55 -2.44
CA ASP A 92 23.94 -4.73 -1.35
C ASP A 92 22.64 -4.03 -1.80
N ILE A 93 21.51 -4.48 -1.26
CA ILE A 93 20.18 -3.88 -1.46
C ILE A 93 20.10 -2.41 -1.02
N CYS A 94 20.96 -2.00 -0.09
CA CYS A 94 21.02 -0.64 0.44
C CYS A 94 21.91 0.29 -0.38
N ALA A 95 22.60 -0.23 -1.41
CA ALA A 95 23.41 0.57 -2.30
C ALA A 95 22.58 1.05 -3.51
N PRO A 96 22.84 2.27 -4.03
CA PRO A 96 22.33 2.67 -5.32
C PRO A 96 22.83 1.71 -6.41
N PRO A 97 22.04 1.45 -7.46
CA PRO A 97 20.73 2.03 -7.76
C PRO A 97 19.51 1.34 -7.10
N PHE A 98 19.73 0.26 -6.32
CA PHE A 98 18.65 -0.57 -5.78
C PHE A 98 17.88 0.12 -4.66
N SER A 99 18.59 0.78 -3.74
CA SER A 99 17.99 1.53 -2.64
C SER A 99 16.99 2.57 -3.13
N ASP A 100 17.34 3.28 -4.20
CA ASP A 100 16.51 4.36 -4.74
C ASP A 100 15.22 3.84 -5.39
N LEU A 101 15.32 2.70 -6.09
CA LEU A 101 14.15 2.03 -6.64
C LEU A 101 13.22 1.54 -5.53
N ILE A 102 13.77 0.81 -4.55
CA ILE A 102 12.98 0.22 -3.48
C ILE A 102 12.35 1.32 -2.63
N HIS A 103 13.09 2.37 -2.31
CA HIS A 103 12.57 3.55 -1.63
C HIS A 103 11.32 4.09 -2.35
N ASP A 104 11.40 4.31 -3.66
CA ASP A 104 10.29 4.89 -4.41
C ASP A 104 9.10 3.93 -4.51
N VAL A 105 9.35 2.64 -4.70
CA VAL A 105 8.30 1.63 -4.75
C VAL A 105 7.60 1.50 -3.41
N VAL A 106 8.34 1.49 -2.29
CA VAL A 106 7.77 1.50 -0.93
C VAL A 106 6.92 2.76 -0.74
N GLY A 107 7.43 3.93 -1.12
CA GLY A 107 6.67 5.18 -1.03
C GLY A 107 5.36 5.13 -1.80
N MET A 108 5.40 4.73 -3.07
CA MET A 108 4.21 4.56 -3.89
C MET A 108 3.25 3.51 -3.32
N TYR A 109 3.77 2.41 -2.77
CA TYR A 109 2.94 1.37 -2.19
C TYR A 109 2.15 1.86 -1.01
N LEU A 110 2.85 2.45 -0.03
CA LEU A 110 2.26 2.87 1.23
C LEU A 110 1.25 3.98 1.01
N ALA A 111 1.51 4.89 0.06
CA ALA A 111 0.55 5.92 -0.34
C ALA A 111 -0.75 5.30 -0.90
N ASN A 112 -0.64 4.25 -1.71
CA ASN A 112 -1.78 3.60 -2.35
C ASN A 112 -2.56 2.66 -1.40
N ILE A 113 -1.85 1.93 -0.54
CA ILE A 113 -2.45 0.95 0.38
C ILE A 113 -2.99 1.63 1.62
N LEU A 114 -2.19 2.42 2.34
CA LEU A 114 -2.63 2.94 3.64
C LEU A 114 -3.77 3.96 3.48
N LYS A 115 -3.76 4.78 2.40
CA LYS A 115 -4.74 5.84 2.13
C LYS A 115 -5.04 6.70 3.38
N SER A 116 -6.14 7.45 3.37
CA SER A 116 -6.60 8.18 4.56
C SER A 116 -7.08 7.21 5.64
N LYS A 117 -6.53 7.38 6.84
CA LYS A 117 -7.00 6.73 8.07
C LYS A 117 -8.31 7.41 8.47
N GLY A 118 -9.45 6.72 8.31
CA GLY A 118 -10.72 7.21 8.86
C GLY A 118 -10.63 7.42 10.38
N CYS A 119 -11.44 8.32 10.95
CA CYS A 119 -11.36 8.69 12.37
C CYS A 119 -11.61 7.51 13.34
N ALA A 120 -12.29 6.44 12.91
CA ALA A 120 -12.76 5.36 13.77
C ALA A 120 -11.74 4.26 14.10
N VAL A 121 -10.47 4.38 13.68
CA VAL A 121 -9.48 3.28 13.86
C VAL A 121 -9.12 2.99 15.33
N HIS A 122 -9.10 4.02 16.19
CA HIS A 122 -8.77 3.82 17.61
C HIS A 122 -9.75 2.87 18.30
N ILE A 123 -10.96 2.82 17.76
CA ILE A 123 -12.09 2.18 18.39
C ILE A 123 -12.08 0.66 18.15
N ILE A 124 -11.76 0.20 16.94
CA ILE A 124 -11.76 -1.24 16.60
C ILE A 124 -10.58 -1.99 17.28
N SER A 125 -9.65 -1.25 17.88
CA SER A 125 -8.49 -1.88 18.53
C SER A 125 -8.83 -2.58 19.84
N GLU A 126 -9.88 -2.13 20.54
CA GLU A 126 -10.32 -2.71 21.81
C GLU A 126 -11.18 -3.96 21.57
N ARG A 127 -11.14 -4.91 22.50
CA ARG A 127 -11.95 -6.13 22.43
C ARG A 127 -13.39 -5.76 22.75
N PHE A 128 -14.33 -6.20 21.91
CA PHE A 128 -15.75 -6.02 22.19
C PHE A 128 -16.26 -7.04 23.22
N GLY A 129 -16.93 -6.55 24.27
CA GLY A 129 -17.67 -7.37 25.22
C GLY A 129 -16.80 -8.14 26.22
N CYS A 130 -17.31 -9.27 26.72
CA CYS A 130 -16.65 -10.07 27.76
C CYS A 130 -15.86 -11.27 27.20
N ASP A 131 -14.93 -11.81 28.00
CA ASP A 131 -13.95 -12.78 27.53
C ASP A 131 -14.51 -14.18 27.20
N ASN A 132 -15.60 -14.57 27.86
CA ASN A 132 -16.14 -15.95 27.85
C ASN A 132 -17.53 -16.07 27.20
N CYS A 133 -17.99 -15.06 26.47
CA CYS A 133 -19.27 -15.09 25.77
C CYS A 133 -19.05 -15.28 24.26
N THR A 134 -19.58 -16.37 23.73
CA THR A 134 -19.49 -16.73 22.30
C THR A 134 -20.16 -15.69 21.41
N GLU A 135 -21.27 -15.11 21.87
CA GLU A 135 -22.02 -14.08 21.16
C GLU A 135 -21.22 -12.77 21.12
N CYS A 136 -20.59 -12.35 22.23
CA CYS A 136 -19.68 -11.19 22.24
C CYS A 136 -18.48 -11.42 21.32
N TYR A 137 -17.89 -12.62 21.34
CA TYR A 137 -16.80 -12.98 20.43
C TYR A 137 -17.23 -12.89 18.95
N THR A 138 -18.45 -13.35 18.63
CA THR A 138 -19.01 -13.25 17.27
C THR A 138 -19.13 -11.80 16.81
N VAL A 139 -19.56 -10.90 17.71
CA VAL A 139 -19.64 -9.47 17.44
C VAL A 139 -18.24 -8.84 17.31
N ASP A 140 -17.26 -9.24 18.13
CA ASP A 140 -15.87 -8.77 18.02
C ASP A 140 -15.23 -9.18 16.67
N VAL A 141 -15.37 -10.46 16.28
CA VAL A 141 -14.92 -10.96 14.98
C VAL A 141 -15.61 -10.21 13.85
N PHE A 142 -16.93 -10.00 13.97
CA PHE A 142 -17.69 -9.21 13.02
C PHE A 142 -17.08 -7.81 12.87
N TYR A 143 -16.85 -7.05 13.95
CA TYR A 143 -16.28 -5.70 13.85
C TYR A 143 -14.91 -5.67 13.16
N ARG A 144 -14.06 -6.68 13.43
CA ARG A 144 -12.71 -6.78 12.85
C ARG A 144 -12.69 -7.23 11.39
N ASP A 145 -13.72 -7.92 10.90
CA ASP A 145 -13.75 -8.41 9.51
C ASP A 145 -14.06 -7.27 8.52
N PRO A 146 -13.10 -6.86 7.66
CA PRO A 146 -13.34 -5.80 6.68
C PRO A 146 -14.33 -6.19 5.57
N ASN A 147 -14.57 -7.49 5.36
CA ASN A 147 -15.43 -8.00 4.28
C ASN A 147 -16.89 -8.18 4.71
N CYS A 148 -17.16 -8.07 6.02
CA CYS A 148 -18.48 -8.25 6.58
C CYS A 148 -19.06 -6.90 7.00
N SER A 149 -20.09 -6.42 6.29
CA SER A 149 -20.79 -5.17 6.61
C SER A 149 -22.01 -5.39 7.49
N GLU A 150 -22.60 -6.58 7.47
CA GLU A 150 -23.75 -6.95 8.29
C GLU A 150 -23.66 -8.40 8.76
N ILE A 151 -24.18 -8.66 9.95
CA ILE A 151 -24.43 -10.01 10.46
C ILE A 151 -25.83 -10.12 11.02
N VAL A 152 -26.38 -11.32 10.96
CA VAL A 152 -27.60 -11.70 11.67
C VAL A 152 -27.21 -12.76 12.67
N MET A 153 -27.48 -12.50 13.94
CA MET A 153 -27.32 -13.44 15.04
C MET A 153 -28.67 -14.11 15.27
N PRO A 154 -28.91 -15.31 14.72
CA PRO A 154 -30.20 -15.95 14.80
C PRO A 154 -30.46 -16.46 16.20
N LYS A 155 -31.73 -16.41 16.62
CA LYS A 155 -32.23 -17.22 17.74
C LYS A 155 -31.49 -17.02 19.08
N LEU A 156 -31.04 -15.79 19.38
CA LEU A 156 -30.39 -15.49 20.65
C LEU A 156 -31.36 -15.70 21.82
N ASP A 157 -30.90 -16.39 22.86
CA ASP A 157 -31.66 -16.49 24.10
C ASP A 157 -31.85 -15.09 24.73
N PRO A 158 -32.90 -14.87 25.52
CA PRO A 158 -33.20 -13.54 26.05
C PRO A 158 -32.08 -12.93 26.91
N VAL A 159 -31.30 -13.75 27.63
CA VAL A 159 -30.24 -13.29 28.54
C VAL A 159 -29.02 -12.85 27.73
N CYS A 160 -28.53 -13.69 26.82
CA CYS A 160 -27.42 -13.33 25.93
C CYS A 160 -27.80 -12.17 25.02
N ARG A 161 -29.05 -12.10 24.54
CA ARG A 161 -29.52 -10.97 23.75
C ARG A 161 -29.41 -9.66 24.53
N GLU A 162 -29.95 -9.60 25.75
CA GLU A 162 -29.85 -8.38 26.56
C GLU A 162 -28.39 -8.05 26.89
N HIS A 163 -27.55 -9.05 27.18
CA HIS A 163 -26.12 -8.87 27.40
C HIS A 163 -25.42 -8.23 26.20
N VAL A 164 -25.61 -8.78 24.99
CA VAL A 164 -25.03 -8.23 23.75
C VAL A 164 -25.55 -6.80 23.51
N LEU A 165 -26.86 -6.57 23.66
CA LEU A 165 -27.46 -5.25 23.48
C LEU A 165 -26.94 -4.24 24.51
N GLN A 166 -26.66 -4.63 25.75
CA GLN A 166 -26.07 -3.75 26.75
C GLN A 166 -24.64 -3.34 26.38
N ASN A 167 -23.81 -4.28 25.93
CA ASN A 167 -22.47 -3.95 25.43
C ASN A 167 -22.54 -3.03 24.19
N LEU A 168 -23.44 -3.32 23.25
CA LEU A 168 -23.66 -2.46 22.07
C LEU A 168 -24.19 -1.06 22.42
N LYS A 169 -24.87 -0.87 23.55
CA LYS A 169 -25.32 0.46 24.01
C LYS A 169 -24.15 1.34 24.42
N LEU A 170 -23.06 0.77 24.91
CA LEU A 170 -21.83 1.51 25.22
C LEU A 170 -21.13 1.94 23.92
N GLU A 171 -21.30 1.16 22.86
CA GLU A 171 -20.57 1.26 21.59
C GLU A 171 -21.46 1.70 20.40
N ARG A 172 -22.51 2.48 20.67
CA ARG A 172 -23.57 2.85 19.68
C ARG A 172 -23.05 3.50 18.40
N ALA A 173 -21.83 4.02 18.40
CA ALA A 173 -21.26 4.68 17.24
C ALA A 173 -20.82 3.68 16.13
N PHE A 174 -20.82 2.36 16.38
CA PHE A 174 -20.16 1.41 15.46
C PHE A 174 -21.09 0.62 14.55
N CYS A 175 -22.33 0.43 14.96
CA CYS A 175 -23.31 -0.26 14.14
C CYS A 175 -24.72 0.21 14.43
N THR A 176 -25.59 0.04 13.44
CA THR A 176 -27.04 0.05 13.66
C THR A 176 -27.46 -1.35 14.11
N VAL A 177 -28.42 -1.38 15.04
CA VAL A 177 -28.95 -2.61 15.64
C VAL A 177 -30.42 -2.73 15.30
N GLU A 178 -30.81 -3.84 14.69
CA GLU A 178 -32.19 -4.15 14.33
C GLU A 178 -32.62 -5.48 15.00
N ILE A 179 -33.75 -5.46 15.71
CA ILE A 179 -34.31 -6.66 16.34
C ILE A 179 -35.37 -7.24 15.42
N MET A 180 -35.09 -8.42 14.86
CA MET A 180 -36.00 -9.13 13.97
C MET A 180 -37.05 -9.90 14.78
N ARG A 181 -38.26 -9.35 14.88
CA ARG A 181 -39.37 -9.90 15.68
C ARG A 181 -40.14 -11.05 15.01
N THR A 182 -39.85 -11.33 13.73
CA THR A 182 -40.53 -12.37 12.95
C THR A 182 -40.20 -13.78 13.39
N THR A 183 -39.11 -13.96 14.15
CA THR A 183 -38.67 -15.26 14.66
C THR A 183 -38.75 -15.31 16.19
N ARG A 184 -39.15 -16.46 16.74
CA ARG A 184 -39.00 -16.77 18.17
C ARG A 184 -38.11 -18.01 18.29
N PRO A 185 -36.99 -17.96 19.03
CA PRO A 185 -36.39 -16.78 19.66
C PRO A 185 -35.99 -15.67 18.66
N MET A 186 -36.04 -14.41 19.11
CA MET A 186 -35.78 -13.23 18.26
C MET A 186 -34.34 -13.20 17.79
N SER A 187 -34.13 -12.69 16.58
CA SER A 187 -32.79 -12.53 15.99
C SER A 187 -32.34 -11.06 16.07
N VAL A 188 -31.03 -10.84 16.15
CA VAL A 188 -30.44 -9.48 16.15
C VAL A 188 -29.63 -9.31 14.88
N LYS A 189 -29.95 -8.29 14.10
CA LYS A 189 -29.18 -7.87 12.93
C LYS A 189 -28.31 -6.67 13.32
N LEU A 190 -27.03 -6.74 12.98
CA LEU A 190 -26.06 -5.68 13.17
C LEU A 190 -25.54 -5.22 11.81
N VAL A 191 -25.50 -3.92 11.57
CA VAL A 191 -24.95 -3.34 10.33
C VAL A 191 -23.91 -2.31 10.69
N LYS A 192 -22.67 -2.46 10.22
CA LYS A 192 -21.58 -1.53 10.52
C LYS A 192 -21.86 -0.15 9.95
N THR A 193 -21.42 0.88 10.67
CA THR A 193 -21.35 2.20 10.06
C THR A 193 -20.20 2.26 9.03
N PRO A 194 -20.28 3.14 8.02
CA PRO A 194 -19.21 3.30 7.03
C PRO A 194 -17.84 3.59 7.66
N GLU A 195 -17.80 4.32 8.77
CA GLU A 195 -16.57 4.66 9.49
C GLU A 195 -15.87 3.42 10.05
N VAL A 196 -16.65 2.48 10.59
CA VAL A 196 -16.14 1.21 11.10
C VAL A 196 -15.65 0.32 9.96
N VAL A 197 -16.37 0.25 8.84
CA VAL A 197 -15.92 -0.48 7.66
C VAL A 197 -14.59 0.07 7.16
N LEU A 198 -14.44 1.40 7.09
CA LEU A 198 -13.19 2.06 6.70
C LEU A 198 -12.06 1.74 7.67
N ALA A 199 -12.32 1.75 8.98
CA ALA A 199 -11.34 1.45 9.99
C ALA A 199 -10.89 -0.03 9.99
N ALA A 200 -11.83 -0.98 9.86
CA ALA A 200 -11.52 -2.40 9.72
C ALA A 200 -10.70 -2.66 8.45
N THR A 201 -11.11 -2.04 7.33
CA THR A 201 -10.38 -2.10 6.07
C THR A 201 -8.96 -1.54 6.22
N TRP A 202 -8.79 -0.44 6.97
CA TRP A 202 -7.47 0.14 7.21
C TRP A 202 -6.56 -0.79 8.02
N LEU A 203 -7.09 -1.51 9.03
CA LEU A 203 -6.31 -2.50 9.80
C LEU A 203 -5.79 -3.62 8.92
N GLU A 204 -6.62 -4.13 8.00
CA GLU A 204 -6.19 -5.15 7.04
C GLU A 204 -5.14 -4.60 6.07
N ARG A 205 -5.33 -3.39 5.55
CA ARG A 205 -4.33 -2.73 4.69
C ARG A 205 -3.00 -2.51 5.42
N ARG A 206 -3.03 -2.17 6.70
CA ARG A 206 -1.83 -2.07 7.55
C ARG A 206 -1.12 -3.42 7.69
N LYS A 207 -1.86 -4.51 7.89
CA LYS A 207 -1.30 -5.87 7.94
C LYS A 207 -0.60 -6.23 6.62
N VAL A 208 -1.26 -5.99 5.50
CA VAL A 208 -0.70 -6.18 4.16
C VAL A 208 0.57 -5.34 3.96
N ALA A 209 0.55 -4.06 4.36
CA ALA A 209 1.71 -3.17 4.28
C ALA A 209 2.90 -3.68 5.12
N LYS A 210 2.65 -4.19 6.34
CA LYS A 210 3.70 -4.80 7.18
C LYS A 210 4.30 -6.03 6.54
N ASN A 211 3.47 -6.91 5.97
CA ASN A 211 3.94 -8.12 5.30
C ASN A 211 4.80 -7.79 4.08
N PHE A 212 4.39 -6.79 3.29
CA PHE A 212 5.18 -6.31 2.16
C PHE A 212 6.56 -5.80 2.59
N LEU A 213 6.63 -4.98 3.64
CA LEU A 213 7.89 -4.47 4.15
C LEU A 213 8.79 -5.58 4.71
N ALA A 214 8.21 -6.54 5.44
CA ALA A 214 8.94 -7.71 5.93
C ALA A 214 9.52 -8.57 4.79
N ALA A 215 8.90 -8.56 3.61
CA ALA A 215 9.41 -9.26 2.42
C ALA A 215 10.62 -8.55 1.78
N ILE A 216 10.88 -7.28 2.12
CA ILE A 216 12.06 -6.53 1.65
C ILE A 216 13.27 -6.84 2.55
N GLY A 217 13.06 -6.86 3.87
CA GLY A 217 14.14 -7.12 4.83
C GLY A 217 13.76 -6.78 6.27
N SER A 218 14.78 -6.73 7.14
CA SER A 218 14.62 -6.34 8.55
C SER A 218 14.30 -4.85 8.70
N GLU A 219 13.87 -4.44 9.90
CA GLU A 219 13.58 -3.02 10.22
C GLU A 219 14.80 -2.12 9.93
N ASP A 220 16.02 -2.60 10.21
CA ASP A 220 17.27 -1.88 9.96
C ASP A 220 17.57 -1.69 8.47
N VAL A 221 17.32 -2.72 7.65
CA VAL A 221 17.49 -2.64 6.19
C VAL A 221 16.50 -1.63 5.61
N ILE A 222 15.24 -1.69 6.04
CA ILE A 222 14.21 -0.72 5.61
C ILE A 222 14.59 0.68 6.06
N ALA A 223 15.10 0.86 7.29
CA ALA A 223 15.56 2.16 7.77
C ALA A 223 16.72 2.72 6.94
N LYS A 224 17.69 1.87 6.57
CA LYS A 224 18.82 2.26 5.71
C LYS A 224 18.35 2.65 4.30
N ILE A 225 17.42 1.90 3.70
CA ILE A 225 16.84 2.19 2.37
C ILE A 225 16.01 3.49 2.41
N MET A 226 15.18 3.67 3.44
CA MET A 226 14.25 4.80 3.52
C MET A 226 14.93 6.10 4.00
N GLY A 227 16.06 6.01 4.68
CA GLY A 227 16.80 7.15 5.23
C GLY A 227 15.91 8.02 6.12
N GLU A 228 15.93 9.34 5.90
CA GLU A 228 15.13 10.31 6.65
C GLU A 228 13.61 10.06 6.56
N SER A 229 13.14 9.46 5.46
CA SER A 229 11.71 9.16 5.26
C SER A 229 11.22 7.96 6.09
N TYR A 230 12.13 7.23 6.75
CA TYR A 230 11.78 6.06 7.55
C TYR A 230 10.82 6.38 8.70
N THR A 231 10.96 7.54 9.33
CA THR A 231 10.06 8.00 10.40
C THR A 231 8.62 8.12 9.92
N MET A 232 8.40 8.69 8.72
CA MET A 232 7.08 8.78 8.09
C MET A 232 6.47 7.41 7.80
N VAL A 233 7.30 6.45 7.36
CA VAL A 233 6.87 5.05 7.14
C VAL A 233 6.41 4.44 8.45
N LYS A 234 7.21 4.57 9.52
CA LYS A 234 6.90 4.05 10.85
C LYS A 234 5.62 4.66 11.42
N ASP A 235 5.44 5.97 11.29
CA ASP A 235 4.25 6.67 11.75
C ASP A 235 3.01 6.28 10.94
N ALA A 236 3.13 6.12 9.63
CA ALA A 236 2.01 5.69 8.79
C ALA A 236 1.56 4.26 9.10
N ILE A 237 2.50 3.33 9.26
CA ILE A 237 2.19 1.95 9.67
C ILE A 237 1.67 1.91 11.10
N GLY A 238 2.15 2.81 11.96
CA GLY A 238 1.62 3.00 13.31
C GLY A 238 0.21 3.60 13.32
N GLY A 239 -0.26 4.14 12.20
CA GLY A 239 -1.50 4.90 12.12
C GLY A 239 -1.44 6.24 12.85
N LYS A 240 -0.25 6.80 13.09
CA LYS A 240 -0.09 8.11 13.70
C LYS A 240 -0.27 9.24 12.69
N ALA A 241 0.14 9.02 11.45
CA ALA A 241 0.03 9.99 10.35
C ALA A 241 -0.48 9.32 9.07
N SER A 242 -1.08 10.09 8.17
CA SER A 242 -1.35 9.63 6.80
C SER A 242 -0.05 9.61 6.00
N PHE A 243 0.16 8.57 5.18
CA PHE A 243 1.31 8.53 4.30
C PHE A 243 1.07 9.39 3.06
N SER A 244 1.62 10.59 3.05
CA SER A 244 1.55 11.51 1.90
C SER A 244 2.95 11.81 1.38
N GLN A 245 3.67 10.80 0.91
CA GLN A 245 4.91 11.05 0.20
C GLN A 245 4.57 11.55 -1.20
N ARG A 246 5.00 12.78 -1.53
CA ARG A 246 4.96 13.24 -2.92
C ARG A 246 6.00 12.42 -3.69
N PRO A 247 5.62 11.74 -4.78
CA PRO A 247 6.59 11.05 -5.62
C PRO A 247 7.68 12.03 -6.05
N ARG A 248 8.95 11.69 -5.82
CA ARG A 248 10.10 12.51 -6.26
C ARG A 248 10.14 12.72 -7.79
N CYS A 249 9.42 11.87 -8.53
CA CYS A 249 9.38 11.86 -9.99
C CYS A 249 8.73 13.09 -10.65
N CYS A 250 8.02 13.95 -9.90
CA CYS A 250 7.30 15.10 -10.46
C CYS A 250 7.76 16.46 -9.92
N GLN A 251 8.95 16.55 -9.33
CA GLN A 251 9.59 17.84 -9.18
C GLN A 251 10.11 18.24 -10.55
N SER A 252 9.20 18.70 -11.42
CA SER A 252 9.59 19.56 -12.52
C SER A 252 10.44 20.65 -11.89
N THR A 253 11.71 20.72 -12.29
CA THR A 253 12.52 21.90 -12.10
C THR A 253 11.79 23.02 -12.81
N THR A 254 10.85 23.66 -12.13
CA THR A 254 10.40 25.00 -12.43
C THR A 254 11.62 25.84 -12.18
N THR A 255 12.51 25.86 -13.18
CA THR A 255 13.48 26.93 -13.39
C THR A 255 12.65 28.19 -13.28
N SER A 256 12.74 28.83 -12.11
CA SER A 256 12.08 30.09 -11.80
C SER A 256 12.64 31.10 -12.79
N ARG A 257 12.00 31.18 -13.95
CA ARG A 257 12.30 32.13 -14.98
C ARG A 257 11.66 33.42 -14.50
N GLY A 258 12.45 34.18 -13.72
CA GLY A 258 12.11 35.52 -13.27
C GLY A 258 11.54 36.31 -14.45
N GLY A 259 10.29 36.74 -14.29
CA GLY A 259 9.50 37.19 -15.43
C GLY A 259 8.22 37.91 -15.05
N ARG A 260 8.37 39.08 -14.42
CA ARG A 260 7.58 40.30 -14.61
C ARG A 260 6.11 40.35 -14.16
N GLY A 261 5.77 41.48 -13.53
CA GLY A 261 4.53 42.18 -13.82
C GLY A 261 3.57 42.34 -12.65
N GLU A 262 3.89 43.28 -11.77
CA GLU A 262 2.95 43.94 -10.88
C GLU A 262 1.83 44.59 -11.71
N LYS A 263 0.59 44.14 -11.53
CA LYS A 263 -0.61 44.91 -11.91
C LYS A 263 -1.63 44.80 -10.78
N GLU A 264 -1.74 45.91 -10.05
CA GLU A 264 -2.85 46.22 -9.16
C GLU A 264 -4.18 46.16 -9.91
N GLY A 265 -5.15 45.45 -9.34
CA GLY A 265 -6.52 45.37 -9.83
C GLY A 265 -7.49 45.34 -8.65
N LYS A 266 -8.08 46.50 -8.38
CA LYS A 266 -9.23 46.79 -7.52
C LYS A 266 -10.32 45.71 -7.72
N GLY A 267 -10.92 45.12 -6.69
CA GLY A 267 -11.79 45.77 -5.72
C GLY A 267 -13.25 45.56 -6.15
N LEU A 268 -13.94 44.59 -5.55
CA LEU A 268 -15.40 44.48 -5.61
C LEU A 268 -15.91 43.87 -4.31
N GLU A 269 -16.40 44.75 -3.42
CA GLU A 269 -17.27 44.43 -2.30
C GLU A 269 -18.62 43.94 -2.83
N ILE A 270 -19.13 42.86 -2.23
CA ILE A 270 -20.56 42.52 -2.31
C ILE A 270 -21.09 42.68 -0.89
N ILE A 271 -21.92 43.71 -0.73
CA ILE A 271 -22.69 44.02 0.48
C ILE A 271 -23.83 43.00 0.59
N LYS A 272 -24.11 42.56 1.82
CA LYS A 272 -25.19 41.66 2.20
C LYS A 272 -26.55 42.34 2.18
#